data_AF-A0A8B7MZJ2-F1
#
_entry.id   AF-A0A8B7MZJ2-F1
#
_cell.length_a   1.000
_cell.length_b   1.000
_cell.length_c   1.000
_cell.angle_alpha   90.00
_cell.angle_beta   90.00
_cell.angle_gamma   90.00
#
_symmetry.space_group_name_H-M   'P 1'
#
loop_
_entity.id
_entity.type
_entity.pdbx_description
1 polymer ?
#
loop_
_entity_poly.entity_id
_entity_poly.type
_entity_poly.pdbx_seq_one_letter_code
_entity_poly.pdbx_strand_id
1 'polypeptide(L)'
;MNISTRFLNLLPRNAFSSSLCNLNTLQPIIRSPICFSQVLWEDKWLSPHHRSFHLNALNAAARKGTRARREAIKKANKKKKIEQEVKTGWIPFSERKKLNAASTEPPNYTWRNWPPADDVYVARYFRWPEHSVSEAVTKLREIHQPTIYNYPDAPVFLTMDVSLATDKAKRFLTDVSGVVLLPHAYDAGQSRSVAVLTDDHETRTKAQEMGVQLVCGKEIVKLVLGGEVDLLAYDYIVSSLDILPELVPIRGILKKKFPNPSNGTSVVNVADTAFRFLTGVQYECAVDTVLKAYGSITVAFGALSMEDEHLTANAQALLTDIESHRIGRKSADLITRVYVKCNTTSERLVLDHKAYIPKDLGYAPAKKTKQQETTEEPQQEAVAN
;
A
#
# COMPACT_ATOMS: atom_id res chain seq x y z
N MET A 1 -33.74 -63.65 17.90
CA MET A 1 -33.67 -62.40 18.70
C MET A 1 -33.82 -61.23 17.73
N ASN A 2 -35.03 -60.89 17.23
CA ASN A 2 -36.08 -60.04 17.84
C ASN A 2 -35.45 -58.80 18.52
N ILE A 3 -35.59 -57.56 18.02
CA ILE A 3 -36.79 -56.70 17.86
C ILE A 3 -36.40 -55.53 16.90
N SER A 4 -36.99 -55.31 15.70
CA SER A 4 -38.21 -54.53 15.32
C SER A 4 -38.27 -53.12 15.95
N THR A 5 -38.33 -51.97 15.25
CA THR A 5 -39.51 -51.38 14.56
C THR A 5 -39.05 -50.11 13.81
N ARG A 6 -39.15 -50.01 12.47
CA ARG A 6 -40.21 -49.34 11.67
C ARG A 6 -40.85 -48.09 12.30
N PHE A 7 -40.71 -46.94 11.63
CA PHE A 7 -41.79 -45.95 11.48
C PHE A 7 -41.76 -45.33 10.07
N LEU A 8 -42.95 -45.32 9.45
CA LEU A 8 -43.28 -44.94 8.08
C LEU A 8 -43.74 -43.47 8.03
N ASN A 9 -43.38 -42.80 6.92
CA ASN A 9 -44.11 -41.84 6.08
C ASN A 9 -45.08 -40.81 6.69
N LEU A 10 -44.98 -39.56 6.20
CA LEU A 10 -46.10 -38.79 5.62
C LEU A 10 -45.56 -37.61 4.76
N LEU A 11 -45.89 -37.62 3.47
CA LEU A 11 -45.73 -36.56 2.44
C LEU A 11 -46.88 -35.52 2.54
N PRO A 12 -46.85 -34.33 1.88
CA PRO A 12 -47.09 -34.17 0.41
C PRO A 12 -46.18 -33.11 -0.26
N ARG A 13 -45.54 -33.38 -1.41
CA ARG A 13 -46.05 -33.14 -2.79
C ARG A 13 -46.98 -31.93 -2.94
N ASN A 14 -46.51 -30.87 -3.60
CA ASN A 14 -47.34 -30.06 -4.50
C ASN A 14 -46.49 -29.56 -5.68
N ALA A 15 -47.02 -29.85 -6.87
CA ALA A 15 -46.56 -29.42 -8.18
C ALA A 15 -47.66 -28.56 -8.79
N PHE A 16 -47.27 -27.43 -9.41
CA PHE A 16 -48.00 -26.64 -10.42
C PHE A 16 -46.88 -25.83 -11.11
N SER A 17 -46.45 -26.12 -12.35
CA SER A 17 -46.99 -25.66 -13.66
C SER A 17 -47.51 -24.21 -13.61
N SER A 18 -47.31 -23.28 -14.52
CA SER A 18 -46.68 -23.15 -15.84
C SER A 18 -47.07 -21.74 -16.36
N SER A 19 -46.42 -21.25 -17.40
CA SER A 19 -46.67 -20.01 -18.21
C SER A 19 -45.98 -18.74 -17.67
N LEU A 20 -44.94 -18.21 -18.32
CA LEU A 20 -44.88 -17.49 -19.61
C LEU A 20 -45.89 -16.35 -19.69
N CYS A 21 -45.40 -15.10 -19.66
CA CYS A 21 -45.60 -14.09 -20.71
C CYS A 21 -44.84 -12.79 -20.37
N ASN A 22 -43.92 -12.42 -21.27
CA ASN A 22 -43.36 -11.08 -21.41
C ASN A 22 -44.41 -10.12 -21.99
N LEU A 23 -44.32 -8.82 -21.65
CA LEU A 23 -44.17 -7.67 -22.58
C LEU A 23 -44.76 -6.37 -22.01
N ASN A 24 -43.98 -5.31 -22.23
CA ASN A 24 -44.41 -3.96 -22.62
C ASN A 24 -45.03 -3.03 -21.55
N THR A 25 -44.23 -2.07 -21.09
CA THR A 25 -44.21 -0.65 -21.53
C THR A 25 -45.49 0.10 -21.19
N LEU A 26 -45.36 1.14 -20.37
CA LEU A 26 -45.67 2.54 -20.71
C LEU A 26 -45.62 3.40 -19.43
N GLN A 27 -44.85 4.48 -19.49
CA GLN A 27 -44.96 5.62 -18.56
C GLN A 27 -46.29 6.36 -18.81
N PRO A 28 -46.71 7.26 -17.90
CA PRO A 28 -46.54 8.64 -18.29
C PRO A 28 -46.12 9.62 -17.17
N ILE A 29 -45.83 10.81 -17.68
CA ILE A 29 -45.11 11.96 -17.17
C ILE A 29 -46.11 13.15 -17.28
N ILE A 30 -46.17 14.00 -16.24
CA ILE A 30 -46.57 15.44 -16.22
C ILE A 30 -48.06 15.80 -16.45
N ARG A 31 -48.67 16.52 -15.49
CA ARG A 31 -49.17 17.94 -15.58
C ARG A 31 -50.16 18.30 -14.47
N SER A 32 -49.82 19.34 -13.71
CA SER A 32 -50.67 20.19 -12.87
C SER A 32 -51.43 21.22 -13.76
N PRO A 33 -52.02 22.33 -13.26
CA PRO A 33 -52.99 22.59 -12.17
C PRO A 33 -54.20 23.46 -12.65
N ILE A 34 -55.30 23.57 -11.89
CA ILE A 34 -56.33 24.67 -11.93
C ILE A 34 -57.01 24.63 -10.54
N CYS A 35 -56.95 25.62 -9.62
CA CYS A 35 -57.40 27.02 -9.55
C CYS A 35 -58.95 27.21 -9.45
N PHE A 36 -59.37 28.26 -8.73
CA PHE A 36 -60.73 28.69 -8.29
C PHE A 36 -61.12 28.28 -6.84
N SER A 37 -61.59 29.15 -5.93
CA SER A 37 -62.03 30.56 -6.03
C SER A 37 -62.06 31.28 -4.67
N GLN A 38 -62.01 32.61 -4.77
CA GLN A 38 -62.23 33.73 -3.82
C GLN A 38 -63.35 33.54 -2.78
N VAL A 39 -63.40 34.23 -1.62
CA VAL A 39 -63.82 35.64 -1.37
C VAL A 39 -63.60 35.92 0.15
N LEU A 40 -62.74 36.86 0.59
CA LEU A 40 -63.02 38.22 1.15
C LEU A 40 -63.97 38.21 2.39
N TRP A 41 -63.66 38.74 3.59
CA TRP A 41 -63.20 40.10 3.98
C TRP A 41 -62.57 40.15 5.39
N GLU A 42 -61.87 41.24 5.66
CA GLU A 42 -61.19 41.63 6.91
C GLU A 42 -62.16 41.97 8.06
N ASP A 43 -61.73 41.73 9.30
CA ASP A 43 -61.92 42.69 10.39
C ASP A 43 -60.84 42.52 11.48
N LYS A 44 -60.52 43.65 12.10
CA LYS A 44 -59.26 43.97 12.75
C LYS A 44 -59.46 44.10 14.28
N TRP A 45 -58.50 43.53 15.03
CA TRP A 45 -58.12 43.77 16.45
C TRP A 45 -59.06 43.35 17.59
N LEU A 46 -58.57 42.42 18.42
CA LEU A 46 -58.48 42.51 19.89
C LEU A 46 -57.76 41.25 20.44
N SER A 47 -56.59 41.41 21.05
CA SER A 47 -56.02 40.44 22.00
C SER A 47 -56.51 40.81 23.41
N PRO A 48 -56.53 39.94 24.45
CA PRO A 48 -55.68 38.75 24.65
C PRO A 48 -56.45 37.53 25.24
N HIS A 49 -55.71 36.45 25.54
CA HIS A 49 -56.18 35.22 26.22
C HIS A 49 -56.66 34.08 25.31
N HIS A 50 -55.75 33.53 24.50
CA HIS A 50 -55.71 32.08 24.39
C HIS A 50 -54.33 31.59 24.80
N ARG A 51 -54.33 30.80 25.89
CA ARG A 51 -53.18 29.99 26.28
C ARG A 51 -52.73 29.25 25.02
N SER A 52 -51.53 29.55 24.52
CA SER A 52 -50.86 28.68 23.56
C SER A 52 -50.62 27.37 24.29
N PHE A 53 -51.55 26.41 24.12
CA PHE A 53 -51.26 25.03 24.43
C PHE A 53 -50.04 24.69 23.59
N HIS A 54 -48.88 24.56 24.24
CA HIS A 54 -47.75 23.89 23.65
C HIS A 54 -48.25 22.48 23.30
N LEU A 55 -48.63 22.28 22.04
CA LEU A 55 -48.78 20.96 21.48
C LEU A 55 -47.37 20.37 21.54
N ASN A 56 -47.08 19.65 22.62
CA ASN A 56 -45.96 18.74 22.67
C ASN A 56 -46.08 17.91 21.39
N ALA A 57 -45.14 18.08 20.46
CA ALA A 57 -45.08 17.27 19.26
C ALA A 57 -45.11 15.82 19.75
N LEU A 58 -46.24 15.14 19.53
CA LEU A 58 -46.35 13.71 19.81
C LEU A 58 -45.17 13.08 19.10
N ASN A 59 -44.21 12.58 19.88
CA ASN A 59 -43.03 11.89 19.36
C ASN A 59 -43.54 10.63 18.64
N ALA A 60 -43.93 10.78 17.36
CA ALA A 60 -44.43 9.70 16.55
C ALA A 60 -43.37 8.60 16.58
N ALA A 61 -43.74 7.45 17.13
CA ALA A 61 -42.82 6.34 17.28
C ALA A 61 -42.25 5.98 15.90
N ALA A 62 -40.93 6.15 15.73
CA ALA A 62 -40.25 5.79 14.49
C ALA A 62 -40.62 4.34 14.08
N ARG A 63 -40.97 4.14 12.80
CA ARG A 63 -41.39 2.86 12.21
C ARG A 63 -40.46 1.71 12.64
N LYS A 64 -41.01 0.53 12.90
CA LYS A 64 -40.27 -0.66 13.42
C LYS A 64 -38.98 -0.97 12.64
N GLY A 65 -38.98 -0.78 11.32
CA GLY A 65 -37.81 -0.99 10.46
C GLY A 65 -36.65 0.00 10.64
N THR A 66 -36.91 1.27 10.98
CA THR A 66 -35.84 2.26 11.20
C THR A 66 -35.12 2.05 12.54
N ARG A 67 -35.81 1.53 13.56
CA ARG A 67 -35.20 1.14 14.84
C ARG A 67 -34.28 -0.07 14.66
N ALA A 68 -34.77 -1.13 14.03
CA ALA A 68 -33.98 -2.31 13.74
C ALA A 68 -32.72 -1.98 12.92
N ARG A 69 -32.84 -1.10 11.93
CA ARG A 69 -31.68 -0.61 11.15
C ARG A 69 -30.69 0.18 12.02
N ARG A 70 -31.15 1.10 12.87
CA ARG A 70 -30.28 1.86 13.79
C ARG A 70 -29.61 0.97 14.83
N GLU A 71 -30.31 -0.02 15.37
CA GLU A 71 -29.75 -1.00 16.30
C GLU A 71 -28.72 -1.92 15.63
N ALA A 72 -28.97 -2.36 14.40
CA ALA A 72 -28.00 -3.12 13.61
C ALA A 72 -26.73 -2.30 13.35
N ILE A 73 -26.86 -1.02 12.99
CA ILE A 73 -25.73 -0.10 12.82
C ILE A 73 -24.97 0.10 14.15
N LYS A 74 -25.68 0.31 15.27
CA LYS A 74 -25.05 0.42 16.59
C LYS A 74 -24.31 -0.84 17.00
N LYS A 75 -24.90 -2.03 16.79
CA LYS A 75 -24.27 -3.32 17.06
C LYS A 75 -23.04 -3.53 16.18
N ALA A 76 -23.12 -3.19 14.88
CA ALA A 76 -21.98 -3.27 13.96
C ALA A 76 -20.85 -2.31 14.37
N ASN A 77 -21.16 -1.07 14.76
CA ASN A 77 -20.18 -0.11 15.25
C ASN A 77 -19.55 -0.55 16.59
N LYS A 78 -20.35 -1.15 17.49
CA LYS A 78 -19.84 -1.71 18.76
C LYS A 78 -18.92 -2.90 18.51
N LYS A 79 -19.26 -3.81 17.59
CA LYS A 79 -18.39 -4.92 17.15
C LYS A 79 -17.08 -4.40 16.57
N LYS A 80 -17.13 -3.42 15.67
CA LYS A 80 -15.91 -2.78 15.11
C LYS A 80 -15.04 -2.14 16.19
N LYS A 81 -15.65 -1.50 17.19
CA LYS A 81 -14.92 -0.89 18.31
C LYS A 81 -14.24 -1.96 19.18
N ILE A 82 -14.96 -3.03 19.52
CA ILE A 82 -14.42 -4.17 20.27
C ILE A 82 -13.30 -4.85 19.47
N GLU A 83 -13.48 -5.09 18.18
CA GLU A 83 -12.43 -5.67 17.33
C GLU A 83 -11.19 -4.77 17.22
N GLN A 84 -11.37 -3.44 17.21
CA GLN A 84 -10.25 -2.49 17.27
C GLN A 84 -9.54 -2.54 18.63
N GLU A 85 -10.30 -2.59 19.73
CA GLU A 85 -9.78 -2.68 21.09
C GLU A 85 -9.07 -4.02 21.35
N VAL A 86 -9.58 -5.14 20.82
CA VAL A 86 -8.94 -6.47 20.91
C VAL A 86 -7.67 -6.55 20.07
N LYS A 87 -7.63 -5.88 18.92
CA LYS A 87 -6.41 -5.78 18.10
C LYS A 87 -5.31 -4.97 18.78
N THR A 88 -5.67 -4.01 19.64
CA THR A 88 -4.72 -3.31 20.50
C THR A 88 -4.60 -4.06 21.82
N GLY A 89 -3.68 -5.01 21.91
CA GLY A 89 -3.36 -5.66 23.19
C GLY A 89 -3.12 -4.62 24.30
N TRP A 90 -3.36 -4.98 25.56
CA TRP A 90 -3.11 -4.09 26.70
C TRP A 90 -1.64 -3.64 26.66
N ILE A 91 -1.40 -2.36 26.35
CA ILE A 91 -0.06 -1.77 26.37
C ILE A 91 0.17 -1.22 27.78
N PRO A 92 1.21 -1.68 28.51
CA PRO A 92 1.54 -1.15 29.83
C PRO A 92 1.77 0.37 29.76
N PHE A 93 1.43 1.05 30.86
CA PHE A 93 1.42 2.51 30.90
C PHE A 93 2.80 3.14 30.61
N SER A 94 3.88 2.47 31.01
CA SER A 94 5.27 2.88 30.72
C SER A 94 5.57 2.90 29.22
N GLU A 95 5.17 1.86 28.49
CA GLU A 95 5.30 1.78 27.03
C GLU A 95 4.42 2.80 26.34
N ARG A 96 3.18 3.01 26.81
CA ARG A 96 2.30 4.06 26.29
C ARG A 96 2.93 5.45 26.42
N LYS A 97 3.57 5.73 27.56
CA LYS A 97 4.26 7.01 27.78
C LYS A 97 5.46 7.15 26.84
N LYS A 98 6.22 6.08 26.57
CA LYS A 98 7.31 6.06 25.58
C LYS A 98 6.81 6.27 24.15
N LEU A 99 5.73 5.60 23.76
CA LEU A 99 5.10 5.75 22.44
C LEU A 99 4.55 7.17 22.22
N ASN A 100 3.95 7.77 23.24
CA ASN A 100 3.44 9.14 23.18
C ASN A 100 4.56 10.20 23.26
N ALA A 101 5.68 9.86 23.90
CA ALA A 101 6.85 10.76 24.01
C ALA A 101 7.75 10.71 22.77
N ALA A 102 7.71 9.61 22.02
CA ALA A 102 8.36 9.54 20.73
C ALA A 102 7.73 10.56 19.77
N SER A 103 8.58 11.32 19.07
CA SER A 103 8.15 12.33 18.10
C SER A 103 7.13 11.73 17.14
N THR A 104 6.00 12.42 16.96
CA THR A 104 4.95 12.03 16.00
C THR A 104 5.34 12.39 14.56
N GLU A 105 6.33 13.25 14.40
CA GLU A 105 6.83 13.66 13.10
C GLU A 105 8.08 12.85 12.75
N PRO A 106 8.21 12.38 11.48
CA PRO A 106 9.44 11.78 11.01
C PRO A 106 10.57 12.80 11.22
N PRO A 107 11.81 12.34 11.44
CA PRO A 107 12.91 13.24 11.71
C PRO A 107 13.10 14.16 10.49
N ASN A 108 12.62 15.38 10.63
CA ASN A 108 12.73 16.40 9.61
C ASN A 108 14.06 17.10 9.81
N TYR A 109 14.90 17.09 8.78
CA TYR A 109 16.20 17.75 8.84
C TYR A 109 16.31 18.87 7.80
N THR A 110 15.19 19.29 7.21
CA THR A 110 15.15 20.43 6.29
C THR A 110 15.47 21.76 6.96
N TRP A 111 15.37 21.83 8.29
CA TRP A 111 15.73 23.01 9.09
C TRP A 111 17.24 23.18 9.29
N ARG A 112 18.06 22.18 8.93
CA ARG A 112 19.52 22.29 9.03
C ARG A 112 20.10 22.98 7.81
N ASN A 113 20.90 24.00 8.06
CA ASN A 113 21.51 24.82 7.02
C ASN A 113 22.55 24.01 6.23
N TRP A 114 22.65 24.28 4.93
CA TRP A 114 23.70 23.78 4.02
C TRP A 114 23.81 24.76 2.84
N PRO A 115 25.01 25.13 2.36
CA PRO A 115 26.35 24.69 2.79
C PRO A 115 26.84 25.38 4.09
N PRO A 116 27.78 24.77 4.83
CA PRO A 116 28.51 25.44 5.91
C PRO A 116 29.37 26.57 5.38
N ALA A 117 29.56 27.61 6.19
CA ALA A 117 30.42 28.74 5.84
C ALA A 117 31.91 28.39 5.87
N ASP A 118 32.30 27.52 6.80
CA ASP A 118 33.68 27.06 7.01
C ASP A 118 33.84 25.59 6.60
N ASP A 119 35.07 25.21 6.24
CA ASP A 119 35.45 23.83 5.92
C ASP A 119 35.29 22.89 7.13
N VAL A 120 35.52 23.40 8.34
CA VAL A 120 35.38 22.66 9.61
C VAL A 120 34.11 23.12 10.32
N TYR A 121 33.13 22.23 10.40
CA TYR A 121 31.84 22.53 11.01
C TYR A 121 31.35 21.38 11.89
N VAL A 122 30.50 21.71 12.86
CA VAL A 122 29.89 20.72 13.75
C VAL A 122 28.73 20.03 13.03
N ALA A 123 28.94 18.78 12.60
CA ALA A 123 27.99 18.00 11.81
C ALA A 123 26.55 17.93 12.37
N ARG A 124 26.35 18.16 13.68
CA ARG A 124 25.02 18.17 14.31
C ARG A 124 24.12 19.30 13.78
N TYR A 125 24.67 20.46 13.42
CA TYR A 125 23.87 21.63 13.00
C TYR A 125 23.63 21.69 11.50
N PHE A 126 24.38 20.90 10.72
CA PHE A 126 24.32 20.90 9.27
C PHE A 126 23.62 19.65 8.75
N ARG A 127 23.11 19.75 7.52
CA ARG A 127 22.64 18.57 6.79
C ARG A 127 23.84 17.70 6.43
N TRP A 128 23.62 16.40 6.34
CA TRP A 128 24.62 15.49 5.77
C TRP A 128 24.88 15.87 4.30
N PRO A 129 26.14 15.87 3.85
CA PRO A 129 26.47 16.12 2.45
C PRO A 129 25.82 15.04 1.58
N GLU A 130 25.30 15.45 0.43
CA GLU A 130 24.70 14.55 -0.55
C GLU A 130 25.77 14.13 -1.56
N HIS A 131 25.81 12.84 -1.88
CA HIS A 131 26.77 12.26 -2.81
C HIS A 131 26.05 11.67 -4.03
N SER A 132 26.76 11.62 -5.14
CA SER A 132 26.40 10.75 -6.25
C SER A 132 26.67 9.29 -5.88
N VAL A 133 26.04 8.34 -6.58
CA VAL A 133 26.26 6.91 -6.33
C VAL A 133 27.73 6.53 -6.53
N SER A 134 28.37 7.05 -7.58
CA SER A 134 29.79 6.80 -7.86
C SER A 134 30.70 7.34 -6.73
N GLU A 135 30.52 8.58 -6.30
CA GLU A 135 31.27 9.16 -5.18
C GLU A 135 31.09 8.35 -3.89
N ALA A 136 29.86 7.93 -3.61
CA ALA A 136 29.58 7.13 -2.42
C ALA A 136 30.28 5.76 -2.48
N VAL A 137 30.29 5.10 -3.64
CA VAL A 137 30.98 3.82 -3.84
C VAL A 137 32.49 3.99 -3.70
N THR A 138 33.09 5.03 -4.29
CA THR A 138 34.53 5.30 -4.16
C THR A 138 34.94 5.46 -2.70
N LYS A 139 34.19 6.25 -1.91
CA LYS A 139 34.43 6.38 -0.46
C LYS A 139 34.30 5.07 0.28
N LEU A 140 33.31 4.25 -0.06
CA LEU A 140 33.17 2.91 0.53
C LEU A 140 34.33 1.99 0.15
N ARG A 141 34.85 2.05 -1.07
CA ARG A 141 36.06 1.31 -1.47
C ARG A 141 37.30 1.74 -0.70
N GLU A 142 37.47 3.04 -0.44
CA GLU A 142 38.56 3.56 0.39
C GLU A 142 38.52 2.97 1.80
N ILE A 143 37.33 2.89 2.39
CA ILE A 143 37.13 2.27 3.70
C ILE A 143 37.45 0.77 3.63
N HIS A 144 37.01 0.08 2.59
CA HIS A 144 37.18 -1.38 2.45
C HIS A 144 38.57 -1.82 1.96
N GLN A 145 39.54 -0.90 1.94
CA GLN A 145 40.92 -1.24 1.60
C GLN A 145 41.48 -2.38 2.48
N PRO A 146 42.40 -3.19 1.94
CA PRO A 146 43.01 -4.33 2.64
C PRO A 146 43.71 -3.94 3.95
N THR A 147 44.14 -2.69 4.06
CA THR A 147 44.80 -2.13 5.24
C THR A 147 43.85 -1.78 6.39
N ILE A 148 42.56 -1.58 6.11
CA ILE A 148 41.57 -1.12 7.09
C ILE A 148 40.63 -2.25 7.48
N TYR A 149 39.64 -2.57 6.62
CA TYR A 149 38.63 -3.59 6.90
C TYR A 149 38.87 -4.91 6.16
N ASN A 150 39.76 -4.90 5.15
CA ASN A 150 40.13 -6.10 4.38
C ASN A 150 38.95 -6.91 3.82
N TYR A 151 37.99 -6.20 3.23
CA TYR A 151 36.84 -6.83 2.60
C TYR A 151 36.44 -6.09 1.31
N PRO A 152 37.25 -6.20 0.24
CA PRO A 152 37.04 -5.45 -1.00
C PRO A 152 35.77 -5.86 -1.78
N ASP A 153 35.24 -7.06 -1.52
CA ASP A 153 34.04 -7.60 -2.15
C ASP A 153 32.78 -7.42 -1.28
N ALA A 154 32.75 -6.37 -0.46
CA ALA A 154 31.63 -6.18 0.46
C ALA A 154 30.31 -5.93 -0.30
N PRO A 155 29.19 -6.52 0.18
CA PRO A 155 27.87 -6.22 -0.35
C PRO A 155 27.46 -4.79 0.01
N VAL A 156 27.04 -4.05 -1.01
CA VAL A 156 26.59 -2.66 -0.88
C VAL A 156 25.08 -2.65 -0.72
N PHE A 157 24.61 -2.01 0.36
CA PHE A 157 23.20 -1.88 0.67
C PHE A 157 22.71 -0.46 0.41
N LEU A 158 21.59 -0.36 -0.30
CA LEU A 158 20.79 0.85 -0.41
C LEU A 158 19.75 0.81 0.70
N THR A 159 19.79 1.80 1.59
CA THR A 159 18.76 1.98 2.60
C THR A 159 17.95 3.22 2.32
N MET A 160 16.64 3.07 2.34
CA MET A 160 15.70 4.10 1.94
C MET A 160 14.69 4.32 3.04
N ASP A 161 14.48 5.58 3.36
CA ASP A 161 13.43 6.01 4.26
C ASP A 161 12.21 6.38 3.43
N VAL A 162 11.10 5.73 3.73
CA VAL A 162 9.87 5.79 2.94
C VAL A 162 8.74 6.41 3.76
N SER A 163 8.06 7.38 3.15
CA SER A 163 6.85 7.98 3.69
C SER A 163 5.62 7.17 3.26
N LEU A 164 5.04 6.44 4.20
CA LEU A 164 3.84 5.61 3.99
C LEU A 164 2.54 6.41 4.18
N ALA A 165 2.64 7.74 4.30
CA ALA A 165 1.49 8.61 4.44
C ALA A 165 0.67 8.65 3.14
N THR A 166 -0.65 8.45 3.25
CA THR A 166 -1.58 8.67 2.13
C THR A 166 -2.30 10.01 2.30
N ASP A 167 -3.02 10.45 1.25
CA ASP A 167 -3.89 11.64 1.31
C ASP A 167 -4.87 11.64 2.49
N LYS A 168 -5.18 10.46 3.04
CA LYS A 168 -6.02 10.30 4.23
C LYS A 168 -5.13 10.10 5.46
N ALA A 169 -5.19 11.04 6.39
CA ALA A 169 -4.35 11.07 7.60
C ALA A 169 -4.33 9.77 8.45
N LYS A 170 -5.40 8.96 8.43
CA LYS A 170 -5.50 7.69 9.20
C LYS A 170 -5.25 6.44 8.37
N ARG A 171 -5.01 6.56 7.06
CA ARG A 171 -4.72 5.43 6.17
C ARG A 171 -3.25 5.52 5.79
N PHE A 172 -2.53 4.43 6.05
CA PHE A 172 -1.12 4.29 5.70
C PHE A 172 -0.97 3.21 4.65
N LEU A 173 0.11 3.31 3.88
CA LEU A 173 0.53 2.28 2.96
C LEU A 173 1.22 1.16 3.77
N THR A 174 0.69 -0.07 3.73
CA THR A 174 1.24 -1.19 4.51
C THR A 174 1.95 -2.23 3.66
N ASP A 175 1.79 -2.17 2.34
CA ASP A 175 2.09 -3.27 1.43
C ASP A 175 3.23 -2.93 0.47
N VAL A 176 4.19 -2.08 0.88
CA VAL A 176 5.37 -1.79 0.05
C VAL A 176 6.35 -2.94 0.17
N SER A 177 6.22 -3.89 -0.74
CA SER A 177 7.11 -5.03 -0.90
C SER A 177 7.12 -5.44 -2.35
N GLY A 178 8.28 -5.78 -2.89
CA GLY A 178 8.44 -6.14 -4.29
C GLY A 178 9.68 -6.97 -4.52
N VAL A 179 9.77 -7.54 -5.71
CA VAL A 179 10.99 -8.20 -6.20
C VAL A 179 11.42 -7.49 -7.46
N VAL A 180 12.67 -7.03 -7.56
CA VAL A 180 13.18 -6.27 -8.71
C VAL A 180 14.22 -7.07 -9.43
N LEU A 181 14.12 -7.13 -10.75
CA LEU A 181 15.21 -7.61 -11.57
C LEU A 181 16.22 -6.48 -11.75
N LEU A 182 17.44 -6.68 -11.26
CA LEU A 182 18.53 -5.72 -11.47
C LEU A 182 19.03 -5.83 -12.92
N PRO A 183 19.36 -4.71 -13.59
CA PRO A 183 19.91 -4.74 -14.94
C PRO A 183 21.28 -5.44 -14.99
N HIS A 184 22.09 -5.28 -13.94
CA HIS A 184 23.32 -6.03 -13.75
C HIS A 184 23.13 -7.06 -12.64
N ALA A 185 23.30 -8.34 -13.02
CA ALA A 185 23.08 -9.46 -12.12
C ALA A 185 24.03 -9.40 -10.93
N TYR A 186 23.46 -9.52 -9.74
CA TYR A 186 24.16 -9.59 -8.47
C TYR A 186 23.55 -10.70 -7.64
N ASP A 187 24.38 -11.63 -7.16
CA ASP A 187 23.91 -12.70 -6.30
C ASP A 187 23.78 -12.17 -4.86
N ALA A 188 22.55 -11.82 -4.48
CA ALA A 188 22.23 -11.38 -3.12
C ALA A 188 22.19 -12.54 -2.11
N GLY A 189 22.47 -13.79 -2.53
CA GLY A 189 22.40 -14.98 -1.67
C GLY A 189 20.97 -15.38 -1.30
N GLN A 190 19.97 -14.93 -2.07
CA GLN A 190 18.56 -15.19 -1.81
C GLN A 190 18.04 -16.27 -2.77
N SER A 191 18.06 -17.53 -2.34
CA SER A 191 17.42 -18.62 -3.08
C SER A 191 15.93 -18.67 -2.78
N ARG A 192 15.06 -18.64 -3.80
CA ARG A 192 13.60 -18.70 -3.63
C ARG A 192 12.98 -19.85 -4.38
N SER A 193 11.87 -20.34 -3.85
CA SER A 193 11.04 -21.37 -4.45
C SER A 193 9.88 -20.74 -5.22
N VAL A 194 9.79 -21.02 -6.52
CA VAL A 194 8.74 -20.46 -7.40
C VAL A 194 7.93 -21.60 -8.01
N ALA A 195 6.60 -21.45 -7.97
CA ALA A 195 5.67 -22.32 -8.68
C ALA A 195 4.97 -21.54 -9.80
N VAL A 196 4.91 -22.13 -10.99
CA VAL A 196 4.30 -21.53 -12.18
C VAL A 196 3.06 -22.31 -12.59
N LEU A 197 1.93 -21.61 -12.69
CA LEU A 197 0.63 -22.16 -13.06
C LEU A 197 0.20 -21.61 -14.43
N THR A 198 0.21 -22.46 -15.45
CA THR A 198 -0.09 -22.10 -16.84
C THR A 198 -0.74 -23.26 -17.58
N ASP A 199 -1.75 -22.96 -18.39
CA ASP A 199 -2.37 -23.97 -19.27
C ASP A 199 -1.53 -24.18 -20.54
N ASP A 200 -0.91 -23.11 -21.05
CA ASP A 200 -0.13 -23.14 -22.29
C ASP A 200 1.12 -24.02 -22.18
N HIS A 201 1.28 -24.91 -23.16
CA HIS A 201 2.39 -25.86 -23.19
C HIS A 201 3.74 -25.18 -23.45
N GLU A 202 3.76 -24.14 -24.29
CA GLU A 202 5.00 -23.43 -24.63
C GLU A 202 5.59 -22.69 -23.44
N THR A 203 4.75 -21.97 -22.68
CA THR A 203 5.17 -21.23 -21.50
C THR A 203 5.61 -22.18 -20.38
N ARG A 204 4.97 -23.35 -20.28
CA ARG A 204 5.37 -24.43 -19.36
C ARG A 204 6.77 -24.94 -19.65
N THR A 205 7.08 -25.20 -20.93
CA THR A 205 8.40 -25.70 -21.34
C THR A 205 9.49 -24.65 -21.03
N LYS A 206 9.25 -23.38 -21.38
CA LYS A 206 10.16 -22.27 -21.05
C LYS A 206 10.39 -22.11 -19.55
N ALA A 207 9.34 -22.25 -18.74
CA ALA A 207 9.46 -22.17 -17.28
C ALA A 207 10.28 -23.33 -16.70
N GLN A 208 10.16 -24.54 -17.27
CA GLN A 208 10.99 -25.69 -16.89
C GLN A 208 12.46 -25.48 -17.27
N GLU A 209 12.73 -24.95 -18.46
CA GLU A 209 14.10 -24.62 -18.93
C GLU A 209 14.78 -23.59 -18.02
N MET A 210 14.04 -22.64 -17.46
CA MET A 210 14.55 -21.64 -16.51
C MET A 210 14.81 -22.20 -15.10
N GLY A 211 14.51 -23.49 -14.84
CA GLY A 211 14.78 -24.13 -13.55
C GLY A 211 13.73 -23.83 -12.47
N VAL A 212 12.50 -23.51 -12.87
CA VAL A 212 11.38 -23.39 -11.92
C VAL A 212 11.08 -24.75 -11.28
N GLN A 213 10.91 -24.79 -9.95
CA GLN A 213 10.74 -26.03 -9.19
C GLN A 213 9.45 -26.78 -9.54
N LEU A 214 8.34 -26.06 -9.70
CA LEU A 214 7.04 -26.63 -10.01
C LEU A 214 6.39 -25.88 -11.16
N VAL A 215 6.02 -26.61 -12.20
CA VAL A 215 5.26 -26.07 -13.34
C VAL A 215 4.06 -26.95 -13.59
N CYS A 216 2.85 -26.39 -13.45
CA CYS A 216 1.60 -27.14 -13.52
C CYS A 216 0.53 -26.40 -14.32
N GLY A 217 -0.40 -27.17 -14.88
CA GLY A 217 -1.64 -26.65 -15.47
C GLY A 217 -2.82 -26.77 -14.52
N LYS A 218 -4.01 -26.95 -15.10
CA LYS A 218 -5.32 -26.97 -14.44
C LYS A 218 -5.46 -28.08 -13.40
N GLU A 219 -4.69 -29.13 -13.59
CA GLU A 219 -4.64 -30.32 -12.74
C GLU A 219 -4.19 -30.02 -11.31
N ILE A 220 -3.46 -28.92 -11.10
CA ILE A 220 -2.97 -28.51 -9.78
C ILE A 220 -4.08 -28.40 -8.75
N VAL A 221 -5.28 -27.99 -9.16
CA VAL A 221 -6.43 -27.83 -8.25
C VAL A 221 -6.79 -29.16 -7.61
N LYS A 222 -6.76 -30.25 -8.38
CA LYS A 222 -7.06 -31.59 -7.87
C LYS A 222 -5.95 -32.10 -6.97
N LEU A 223 -4.69 -31.91 -7.37
CA LEU A 223 -3.52 -32.35 -6.59
C LEU A 223 -3.45 -31.66 -5.22
N VAL A 224 -3.76 -30.37 -5.18
CA VAL A 224 -3.78 -29.58 -3.92
C VAL A 224 -4.95 -29.99 -3.03
N LEU A 225 -6.15 -30.21 -3.61
CA LEU A 225 -7.31 -30.68 -2.84
C LEU A 225 -7.12 -32.12 -2.35
N GLY A 226 -6.41 -32.95 -3.11
CA GLY A 226 -6.01 -34.31 -2.72
C GLY A 226 -4.89 -34.35 -1.69
N GLY A 227 -4.20 -33.23 -1.46
CA GLY A 227 -3.09 -33.13 -0.51
C GLY A 227 -1.77 -33.72 -1.01
N GLU A 228 -1.62 -33.92 -2.34
CA GLU A 228 -0.38 -34.43 -2.93
C GLU A 228 0.67 -33.32 -3.10
N VAL A 229 0.22 -32.09 -3.36
CA VAL A 229 1.09 -30.93 -3.60
C VAL A 229 0.74 -29.80 -2.65
N ASP A 230 1.72 -29.39 -1.83
CA ASP A 230 1.59 -28.25 -0.91
C ASP A 230 2.10 -26.96 -1.55
N LEU A 231 1.18 -26.18 -2.14
CA LEU A 231 1.53 -24.88 -2.73
C LEU A 231 2.01 -23.83 -1.71
N LEU A 232 1.74 -24.04 -0.42
CA LEU A 232 2.18 -23.12 0.64
C LEU A 232 3.68 -23.16 0.90
N ALA A 233 4.34 -24.26 0.54
CA ALA A 233 5.78 -24.44 0.68
C ALA A 233 6.57 -23.52 -0.26
N TYR A 234 5.96 -23.10 -1.38
CA TYR A 234 6.59 -22.19 -2.33
C TYR A 234 6.45 -20.73 -1.87
N ASP A 235 7.48 -19.93 -2.12
CA ASP A 235 7.51 -18.50 -1.75
C ASP A 235 6.58 -17.70 -2.65
N TYR A 236 6.71 -17.90 -3.96
CA TYR A 236 5.92 -17.22 -4.99
C TYR A 236 5.17 -18.20 -5.88
N ILE A 237 3.91 -17.86 -6.14
CA ILE A 237 3.04 -18.58 -7.07
C ILE A 237 2.70 -17.61 -8.21
N VAL A 238 3.22 -17.88 -9.39
CA VAL A 238 3.00 -17.08 -10.59
C VAL A 238 1.97 -17.79 -11.46
N SER A 239 1.00 -17.05 -11.99
CA SER A 239 -0.12 -17.59 -12.75
C SER A 239 -0.35 -16.81 -14.04
N SER A 240 -0.75 -17.50 -15.12
CA SER A 240 -1.40 -16.82 -16.24
C SER A 240 -2.79 -16.34 -15.84
N LEU A 241 -3.33 -15.34 -16.55
CA LEU A 241 -4.68 -14.83 -16.28
C LEU A 241 -5.76 -15.87 -16.62
N ASP A 242 -5.50 -16.74 -17.59
CA ASP A 242 -6.49 -17.69 -18.13
C ASP A 242 -6.84 -18.80 -17.15
N ILE A 243 -5.90 -19.17 -16.29
CA ILE A 243 -6.07 -20.27 -15.32
C ILE A 243 -6.66 -19.80 -13.98
N LEU A 244 -6.66 -18.49 -13.70
CA LEU A 244 -7.22 -17.91 -12.47
C LEU A 244 -8.64 -18.37 -12.11
N PRO A 245 -9.64 -18.43 -13.03
CA PRO A 245 -10.98 -18.86 -12.68
C PRO A 245 -11.03 -20.30 -12.15
N GLU A 246 -10.09 -21.14 -12.58
CA GLU A 246 -10.02 -22.52 -12.16
C GLU A 246 -9.31 -22.68 -10.81
N LEU A 247 -8.43 -21.75 -10.43
CA LEU A 247 -7.76 -21.72 -9.13
C LEU A 247 -8.67 -21.20 -7.99
N VAL A 248 -9.89 -20.75 -8.28
CA VAL A 248 -10.83 -20.23 -7.26
C VAL A 248 -11.11 -21.21 -6.11
N PRO A 249 -11.26 -22.55 -6.30
CA PRO A 249 -11.49 -23.50 -5.22
C PRO A 249 -10.34 -23.54 -4.19
N ILE A 250 -9.09 -23.38 -4.63
CA ILE A 250 -7.91 -23.41 -3.74
C ILE A 250 -7.61 -22.04 -3.10
N ARG A 251 -8.36 -20.99 -3.44
CA ARG A 251 -8.19 -19.63 -2.90
C ARG A 251 -8.24 -19.58 -1.37
N GLY A 252 -9.11 -20.40 -0.76
CA GLY A 252 -9.24 -20.48 0.70
C GLY A 252 -7.97 -21.00 1.39
N ILE A 253 -7.22 -21.87 0.71
CA ILE A 253 -5.96 -22.46 1.20
C ILE A 253 -4.83 -21.44 1.07
N LEU A 254 -4.69 -20.82 -0.10
CA LEU A 254 -3.58 -19.89 -0.41
C LEU A 254 -3.68 -18.53 0.29
N LYS A 255 -4.89 -18.06 0.62
CA LYS A 255 -5.16 -16.77 1.28
C LYS A 255 -4.43 -15.59 0.60
N LYS A 256 -3.33 -15.11 1.18
CA LYS A 256 -2.53 -13.97 0.68
C LYS A 256 -1.56 -14.35 -0.43
N LYS A 257 -1.14 -15.63 -0.51
CA LYS A 257 -0.26 -16.17 -1.56
C LYS A 257 -1.02 -16.46 -2.87
N PHE A 258 -2.33 -16.21 -2.91
CA PHE A 258 -3.11 -16.37 -4.11
C PHE A 258 -2.63 -15.39 -5.20
N PRO A 259 -2.41 -15.84 -6.44
CA PRO A 259 -1.93 -14.98 -7.52
C PRO A 259 -2.88 -13.81 -7.76
N ASN A 260 -2.33 -12.59 -7.81
CA ASN A 260 -3.10 -11.35 -7.93
C ASN A 260 -2.40 -10.41 -8.92
N PRO A 261 -3.10 -9.81 -9.89
CA PRO A 261 -2.51 -8.79 -10.76
C PRO A 261 -1.92 -7.62 -9.99
N SER A 262 -2.49 -7.24 -8.83
CA SER A 262 -1.96 -6.15 -8.01
C SER A 262 -0.57 -6.44 -7.42
N ASN A 263 -0.23 -7.72 -7.23
CA ASN A 263 1.07 -8.14 -6.70
C ASN A 263 2.05 -8.49 -7.83
N GLY A 264 1.66 -8.32 -9.10
CA GLY A 264 2.47 -8.70 -10.26
C GLY A 264 2.69 -10.21 -10.40
N THR A 265 1.93 -11.06 -9.70
CA THR A 265 2.04 -12.52 -9.79
C THR A 265 1.09 -13.14 -10.82
N SER A 266 0.04 -12.42 -11.20
CA SER A 266 -0.83 -12.81 -12.30
C SER A 266 -0.53 -11.96 -13.53
N VAL A 267 0.12 -12.56 -14.54
CA VAL A 267 0.68 -11.83 -15.70
C VAL A 267 0.48 -12.63 -16.98
N VAL A 268 0.46 -11.96 -18.13
CA VAL A 268 0.44 -12.62 -19.45
C VAL A 268 1.79 -13.29 -19.73
N ASN A 269 2.89 -12.57 -19.51
CA ASN A 269 4.25 -13.09 -19.67
C ASN A 269 4.72 -13.80 -18.38
N VAL A 270 4.28 -15.04 -18.21
CA VAL A 270 4.56 -15.82 -17.00
C VAL A 270 6.02 -16.22 -16.89
N ALA A 271 6.66 -16.56 -18.01
CA ALA A 271 8.06 -16.96 -18.07
C ALA A 271 8.99 -15.85 -17.50
N ASP A 272 8.93 -14.65 -18.08
CA ASP A 272 9.79 -13.52 -17.65
C ASP A 272 9.54 -13.15 -16.19
N THR A 273 8.29 -13.24 -15.75
CA THR A 273 7.91 -12.97 -14.36
C THR A 273 8.48 -14.03 -13.41
N ALA A 274 8.45 -15.30 -13.78
CA ALA A 274 9.07 -16.37 -13.00
C ALA A 274 10.58 -16.16 -12.89
N PHE A 275 11.25 -15.77 -13.98
CA PHE A 275 12.67 -15.41 -13.97
C PHE A 275 12.96 -14.23 -13.03
N ARG A 276 12.13 -13.18 -13.05
CA ARG A 276 12.22 -12.05 -12.11
C ARG A 276 12.13 -12.51 -10.66
N PHE A 277 11.27 -13.48 -10.32
CA PHE A 277 11.14 -13.97 -8.95
C PHE A 277 12.28 -14.89 -8.50
N LEU A 278 12.87 -15.65 -9.43
CA LEU A 278 14.04 -16.50 -9.16
C LEU A 278 15.31 -15.67 -8.94
N THR A 279 15.62 -14.78 -9.89
CA THR A 279 16.90 -14.03 -9.91
C THR A 279 16.81 -12.68 -9.22
N GLY A 280 15.62 -12.08 -9.15
CA GLY A 280 15.46 -10.71 -8.66
C GLY A 280 15.73 -10.55 -7.17
N VAL A 281 15.97 -9.31 -6.75
CA VAL A 281 16.19 -8.94 -5.35
C VAL A 281 14.88 -8.52 -4.71
N GLN A 282 14.55 -9.13 -3.58
CA GLN A 282 13.34 -8.82 -2.82
C GLN A 282 13.64 -7.68 -1.86
N TYR A 283 12.67 -6.78 -1.73
CA TYR A 283 12.68 -5.75 -0.72
C TYR A 283 11.34 -5.73 0.01
N GLU A 284 11.42 -5.43 1.29
CA GLU A 284 10.25 -5.29 2.16
C GLU A 284 10.41 -4.02 2.97
N CYS A 285 9.30 -3.28 3.10
CA CYS A 285 9.25 -2.10 3.95
C CYS A 285 9.02 -2.50 5.40
N ALA A 286 10.04 -2.30 6.22
CA ALA A 286 9.94 -2.37 7.66
C ALA A 286 9.26 -1.10 8.17
N VAL A 287 7.95 -1.21 8.44
CA VAL A 287 7.14 -0.13 9.01
C VAL A 287 7.54 0.10 10.46
N ASP A 288 7.71 1.36 10.86
CA ASP A 288 8.03 1.68 12.24
C ASP A 288 6.83 1.42 13.17
N THR A 289 7.15 0.93 14.36
CA THR A 289 6.17 0.58 15.40
C THR A 289 5.45 1.82 15.95
N VAL A 290 6.18 2.92 16.08
CA VAL A 290 5.67 4.19 16.58
C VAL A 290 5.07 4.99 15.43
N LEU A 291 5.89 5.25 14.41
CA LEU A 291 5.52 6.07 13.27
C LEU A 291 5.02 5.22 12.10
N LYS A 292 3.72 4.88 12.12
CA LYS A 292 3.08 4.12 11.02
C LYS A 292 3.12 4.82 9.65
N ALA A 293 3.40 6.12 9.64
CA ALA A 293 3.59 6.91 8.43
C ALA A 293 5.01 6.80 7.86
N TYR A 294 5.92 6.11 8.55
CA TYR A 294 7.33 6.00 8.20
C TYR A 294 7.71 4.52 8.11
N GLY A 295 8.50 4.19 7.09
CA GLY A 295 9.07 2.86 6.92
C GLY A 295 10.50 2.95 6.43
N SER A 296 11.24 1.87 6.60
CA SER A 296 12.61 1.73 6.12
C SER A 296 12.73 0.51 5.23
N ILE A 297 13.43 0.65 4.11
CA ILE A 297 13.73 -0.44 3.18
C ILE A 297 15.25 -0.57 3.12
N THR A 298 15.79 -1.77 3.30
CA THR A 298 17.23 -2.05 3.10
C THR A 298 17.36 -3.14 2.05
N VAL A 299 18.11 -2.87 0.97
CA VAL A 299 18.26 -3.78 -0.17
C VAL A 299 19.73 -3.86 -0.59
N ALA A 300 20.24 -5.06 -0.84
CA ALA A 300 21.55 -5.23 -1.46
C ALA A 300 21.43 -5.08 -2.99
N PHE A 301 22.24 -4.22 -3.60
CA PHE A 301 22.12 -3.94 -5.04
C PHE A 301 23.39 -4.24 -5.85
N GLY A 302 24.47 -4.63 -5.18
CA GLY A 302 25.73 -5.00 -5.80
C GLY A 302 26.82 -5.25 -4.77
N ALA A 303 27.99 -5.64 -5.26
CA ALA A 303 29.23 -5.69 -4.47
C ALA A 303 30.14 -4.49 -4.79
N LEU A 304 31.03 -4.13 -3.87
CA LEU A 304 32.02 -3.07 -4.09
C LEU A 304 33.00 -3.37 -5.23
N SER A 305 33.16 -4.64 -5.58
CA SER A 305 33.99 -5.13 -6.70
C SER A 305 33.40 -4.79 -8.08
N MET A 306 32.11 -4.50 -8.17
CA MET A 306 31.43 -4.13 -9.42
C MET A 306 31.78 -2.71 -9.86
N GLU A 307 31.63 -2.43 -11.15
CA GLU A 307 31.85 -1.11 -11.73
C GLU A 307 30.82 -0.06 -11.26
N ASP A 308 31.24 1.20 -11.17
CA ASP A 308 30.42 2.31 -10.66
C ASP A 308 29.19 2.58 -11.53
N GLU A 309 29.32 2.40 -12.84
CA GLU A 309 28.22 2.54 -13.81
C GLU A 309 27.14 1.47 -13.59
N HIS A 310 27.56 0.22 -13.37
CA HIS A 310 26.66 -0.90 -13.09
C HIS A 310 25.90 -0.71 -11.78
N LEU A 311 26.60 -0.28 -10.73
CA LEU A 311 26.00 0.03 -9.43
C LEU A 311 25.01 1.20 -9.54
N THR A 312 25.34 2.21 -10.36
CA THR A 312 24.44 3.34 -10.61
C THR A 312 23.16 2.91 -11.33
N ALA A 313 23.28 2.07 -12.37
CA ALA A 313 22.13 1.53 -13.09
C ALA A 313 21.25 0.63 -12.19
N ASN A 314 21.86 -0.20 -11.36
CA ASN A 314 21.15 -1.03 -10.38
C ASN A 314 20.40 -0.17 -9.36
N ALA A 315 21.03 0.87 -8.83
CA ALA A 315 20.38 1.80 -7.90
C ALA A 315 19.20 2.54 -8.57
N GLN A 316 19.35 2.99 -9.81
CA GLN A 316 18.27 3.62 -10.58
C GLN A 316 17.07 2.66 -10.76
N ALA A 317 17.32 1.40 -11.13
CA ALA A 317 16.26 0.40 -11.29
C ALA A 317 15.50 0.12 -9.99
N LEU A 318 16.19 0.09 -8.84
CA LEU A 318 15.55 -0.07 -7.53
C LEU A 318 14.73 1.15 -7.12
N LEU A 319 15.27 2.35 -7.29
CA LEU A 319 14.57 3.60 -6.94
C LEU A 319 13.30 3.78 -7.78
N THR A 320 13.37 3.44 -9.08
CA THR A 320 12.21 3.51 -9.99
C THR A 320 11.12 2.51 -9.63
N ASP A 321 11.45 1.25 -9.33
CA ASP A 321 10.45 0.25 -8.94
C ASP A 321 9.81 0.60 -7.60
N ILE A 322 10.58 1.10 -6.62
CA ILE A 322 10.01 1.54 -5.34
C ILE A 322 9.08 2.74 -5.54
N GLU A 323 9.48 3.77 -6.29
CA GLU A 323 8.62 4.94 -6.55
C GLU A 323 7.34 4.54 -7.31
N SER A 324 7.35 3.48 -8.11
CA SER A 324 6.15 2.96 -8.79
C SER A 324 5.04 2.49 -7.83
N HIS A 325 5.38 2.15 -6.58
CA HIS A 325 4.42 1.73 -5.55
C HIS A 325 3.63 2.92 -4.96
N ARG A 326 3.91 4.14 -5.40
CA ARG A 326 3.23 5.35 -4.94
C ARG A 326 1.73 5.34 -5.26
N ILE A 327 0.91 5.37 -4.21
CA ILE A 327 -0.55 5.43 -4.33
C ILE A 327 -1.03 6.88 -4.24
N GLY A 328 -1.33 7.47 -5.41
CA GLY A 328 -2.06 8.73 -5.51
C GLY A 328 -1.23 9.91 -6.00
N ARG A 329 -1.91 10.85 -6.69
CA ARG A 329 -1.27 12.00 -7.36
C ARG A 329 -0.88 13.14 -6.42
N LYS A 330 -1.45 13.19 -5.21
CA LYS A 330 -1.24 14.27 -4.22
C LYS A 330 -0.40 13.83 -3.02
N SER A 331 -0.04 12.56 -2.95
CA SER A 331 0.85 12.08 -1.90
C SER A 331 2.20 12.77 -2.05
N ALA A 332 2.90 12.98 -0.93
CA ALA A 332 4.31 13.36 -0.97
C ALA A 332 5.13 12.29 -1.74
N ASP A 333 6.37 12.63 -2.08
CA ASP A 333 7.31 11.66 -2.63
C ASP A 333 7.42 10.48 -1.67
N LEU A 334 7.38 9.26 -2.24
CA LEU A 334 7.38 8.05 -1.44
C LEU A 334 8.73 7.92 -0.73
N ILE A 335 9.81 8.19 -1.45
CA ILE A 335 11.18 8.15 -0.95
C ILE A 335 11.52 9.52 -0.33
N THR A 336 11.84 9.54 0.96
CA THR A 336 12.26 10.77 1.67
C THR A 336 13.77 10.90 1.73
N ARG A 337 14.48 9.79 1.98
CA ARG A 337 15.94 9.76 2.11
C ARG A 337 16.47 8.46 1.57
N VAL A 338 17.68 8.53 1.03
CA VAL A 338 18.42 7.36 0.57
C VAL A 338 19.84 7.48 1.08
N TYR A 339 20.36 6.38 1.61
CA TYR A 339 21.76 6.28 1.99
C TYR A 339 22.32 4.93 1.60
N VAL A 340 23.58 4.96 1.17
CA VAL A 340 24.37 3.76 0.93
C VAL A 340 25.08 3.38 2.22
N LYS A 341 25.07 2.10 2.55
CA LYS A 341 25.80 1.53 3.67
C LYS A 341 26.40 0.18 3.27
N CYS A 342 27.49 -0.19 3.91
CA CYS A 342 27.94 -1.58 3.97
C CYS A 342 27.57 -2.10 5.38
N ASN A 343 27.21 -3.38 5.50
CA ASN A 343 26.88 -3.96 6.82
C ASN A 343 28.08 -4.08 7.76
N THR A 344 29.28 -4.18 7.19
CA THR A 344 30.58 -4.22 7.87
C THR A 344 30.94 -2.90 8.56
N THR A 345 30.48 -1.77 8.03
CA THR A 345 30.84 -0.43 8.49
C THR A 345 29.62 0.29 9.08
N SER A 346 29.85 1.16 10.07
CA SER A 346 28.80 2.04 10.61
C SER A 346 28.48 3.25 9.73
N GLU A 347 29.28 3.50 8.70
CA GLU A 347 29.17 4.68 7.85
C GLU A 347 27.94 4.64 6.94
N ARG A 348 27.33 5.82 6.76
CA ARG A 348 26.12 6.01 5.96
C ARG A 348 26.31 7.25 5.09
N LEU A 349 26.32 7.05 3.79
CA LEU A 349 26.53 8.11 2.82
C LEU A 349 25.18 8.46 2.19
N VAL A 350 24.73 9.70 2.33
CA VAL A 350 23.45 10.15 1.78
C VAL A 350 23.56 10.34 0.28
N LEU A 351 22.55 9.91 -0.45
CA LEU A 351 22.47 10.10 -1.90
C LEU A 351 21.49 11.20 -2.30
N ASP A 352 21.86 11.93 -3.36
CA ASP A 352 20.89 12.72 -4.12
C ASP A 352 20.04 11.80 -5.01
N HIS A 353 19.01 11.21 -4.40
CA HIS A 353 18.09 10.28 -5.03
C HIS A 353 17.19 10.92 -6.10
N LYS A 354 17.01 12.24 -6.09
CA LYS A 354 16.10 12.94 -7.02
C LYS A 354 16.66 12.99 -8.43
N ALA A 355 17.98 12.90 -8.59
CA ALA A 355 18.64 12.85 -9.89
C ALA A 355 18.37 11.52 -10.62
N TYR A 356 18.13 10.44 -9.88
CA TYR A 356 18.02 9.07 -10.40
C TYR A 356 16.59 8.62 -10.67
N ILE A 357 15.60 9.35 -10.16
CA ILE A 357 14.19 9.06 -10.39
C ILE A 357 13.75 9.83 -11.66
N PRO A 358 13.28 9.13 -12.72
CA PRO A 358 12.77 9.78 -13.91
C PRO A 358 11.54 10.62 -13.54
N LYS A 359 11.59 11.91 -13.89
CA LYS A 359 10.52 12.89 -13.63
C LYS A 359 9.21 12.53 -14.36
N ASP A 360 9.30 11.69 -15.37
CA ASP A 360 8.24 11.36 -16.33
C ASP A 360 7.44 10.11 -15.97
N LEU A 361 7.48 9.64 -14.71
CA LEU A 361 6.61 8.54 -14.23
C LEU A 361 5.08 8.84 -14.29
N GLY A 362 4.65 9.85 -15.07
CA GLY A 362 3.24 10.17 -15.30
C GLY A 362 2.62 11.07 -14.24
N TYR A 363 3.44 11.71 -13.40
CA TYR A 363 2.97 12.55 -12.30
C TYR A 363 3.27 14.02 -12.60
N ALA A 364 2.26 14.75 -13.08
CA ALA A 364 2.35 16.20 -13.28
C ALA A 364 2.69 16.90 -11.94
N PRO A 365 3.57 17.92 -11.95
CA PRO A 365 4.00 18.57 -10.73
C PRO A 365 2.81 19.18 -9.98
N ALA A 366 2.76 18.97 -8.67
CA ALA A 366 1.84 19.68 -7.79
C ALA A 366 1.96 21.18 -8.08
N LYS A 367 0.84 21.84 -8.41
CA LYS A 367 0.80 23.29 -8.62
C LYS A 367 1.47 23.96 -7.42
N LYS A 368 2.63 24.58 -7.65
CA LYS A 368 3.30 25.44 -6.66
C LYS A 368 2.27 26.47 -6.20
N THR A 369 1.77 26.33 -4.98
CA THR A 369 1.04 27.41 -4.32
C THR A 369 2.07 28.52 -4.15
N LYS A 370 1.88 29.64 -4.84
CA LYS A 370 2.75 30.82 -4.77
C LYS A 370 2.99 31.16 -3.30
N GLN A 371 4.23 30.98 -2.85
CA GLN A 371 4.71 31.65 -1.65
C GLN A 371 4.71 33.14 -1.99
N GLN A 372 4.06 33.94 -1.16
CA GLN A 372 4.06 35.38 -1.25
C GLN A 372 5.48 35.86 -0.94
N GLU A 373 6.17 36.38 -1.95
CA GLU A 373 7.35 37.21 -1.77
C GLU A 373 6.91 38.50 -1.06
N THR A 374 7.27 38.64 0.21
CA THR A 374 7.34 39.94 0.87
C THR A 374 8.61 40.63 0.39
N THR A 375 8.44 41.60 -0.50
CA THR A 375 9.47 42.55 -0.92
C THR A 375 9.83 43.43 0.27
N GLU A 376 11.04 43.29 0.81
CA GLU A 376 11.64 44.29 1.71
C GLU A 376 12.32 45.36 0.86
N GLU A 377 11.87 46.61 1.01
CA GLU A 377 12.48 47.79 0.42
C GLU A 377 13.83 48.11 1.10
N PRO A 378 14.89 48.45 0.34
CA PRO A 378 16.14 48.90 0.94
C PRO A 378 16.04 50.38 1.39
N GLN A 379 16.20 50.60 2.69
CA GLN A 379 16.43 51.93 3.27
C GLN A 379 17.81 52.42 2.84
N GLN A 380 17.85 53.55 2.13
CA GLN A 380 19.08 54.28 1.80
C GLN A 380 19.55 55.07 3.03
N GLU A 381 20.75 54.76 3.51
CA GLU A 381 21.47 55.55 4.51
C GLU A 381 21.93 56.87 3.88
N ALA A 382 21.53 57.97 4.51
CA ALA A 382 22.00 59.31 4.20
C ALA A 382 23.42 59.49 4.75
N VAL A 383 24.40 59.68 3.86
CA VAL A 383 25.74 60.17 4.21
C VAL A 383 25.70 61.69 4.15
N ALA A 384 25.97 62.32 5.30
CA ALA A 384 26.12 63.76 5.45
C ALA A 384 27.43 64.24 4.78
N ASN A 385 27.33 65.38 4.09
CA ASN A 385 28.42 66.33 3.87
C ASN A 385 27.83 67.74 4.04
#